data_AF-A0A1H6HXF3-F1
#
_entry.id   AF-A0A1H6HXF3-F1
#
_cell.length_a   1.000
_cell.length_b   1.000
_cell.length_c   1.000
_cell.angle_alpha   90.00
_cell.angle_beta   90.00
_cell.angle_gamma   90.00
#
_symmetry.space_group_name_H-M   'P 1'
#
loop_
_entity.id
_entity.type
_entity.pdbx_description
1 polymer ?
#
loop_
_entity_poly.entity_id
_entity_poly.type
_entity_poly.pdbx_seq_one_letter_code
_entity_poly.pdbx_strand_id
1 'polypeptide(L)'
;MITLKTFNRKELEDFISSGTFQQYDFLPITKHRALSHIKNPKAEDEDTLLILAFFEEKLIGYVGCFPDRFVIDGKEIRYAWLSTLYVNPEYRKKRPAKALLKKVFEEYEGRIAITEFTKEAEALYNIMGVFEYVFPKEGKRYYFKTDAAKMIPEKKPVTKPLKPLFQTLDATANLFISIKNLPIKKPDFKYEILDRVDKESADFINRFSGVRDGDEINTFIDHPWVLEGKKEERYLFSSFAGTFKYFWVRIFDQHNKIKSCLLLQLRDGYLKIPYLFSNTDLDEVVQFLNYFIVNNKIKGFTSYQNKLNKAIQQSKAFSHIYERDFNREYLFHKDLLELLPNDFNPDYQDGDGDCMMT
;
A
#
# COMPACT_ATOMS: atom_id res chain seq x y z
N MET A 1 3.23 -31.65 -16.21
CA MET A 1 3.96 -31.30 -14.96
C MET A 1 3.95 -29.79 -14.80
N ILE A 2 3.96 -29.25 -13.59
CA ILE A 2 4.10 -27.79 -13.39
C ILE A 2 5.58 -27.44 -13.49
N THR A 3 5.91 -26.47 -14.34
CA THR A 3 7.25 -25.90 -14.47
C THR A 3 7.25 -24.50 -13.87
N LEU A 4 8.25 -24.18 -13.06
CA LEU A 4 8.39 -22.86 -12.44
C LEU A 4 9.56 -22.11 -13.08
N LYS A 5 9.37 -20.83 -13.37
CA LYS A 5 10.43 -19.93 -13.87
C LYS A 5 10.56 -18.74 -12.93
N THR A 6 11.75 -18.54 -12.39
CA THR A 6 12.12 -17.38 -11.56
C THR A 6 12.66 -16.27 -12.44
N PHE A 7 12.59 -15.05 -11.93
CA PHE A 7 13.13 -13.86 -12.57
C PHE A 7 13.79 -13.00 -11.48
N ASN A 8 15.11 -12.89 -11.53
CA ASN A 8 15.85 -11.91 -10.75
C ASN A 8 15.77 -10.51 -11.38
N ARG A 9 16.52 -9.52 -10.88
CA ARG A 9 16.46 -8.14 -11.38
C ARG A 9 16.70 -8.04 -12.89
N LYS A 10 17.80 -8.62 -13.37
CA LYS A 10 18.20 -8.57 -14.77
C LYS A 10 17.23 -9.35 -15.65
N GLU A 11 16.85 -10.55 -15.23
CA GLU A 11 15.93 -11.40 -15.98
C GLU A 11 14.53 -10.76 -16.10
N LEU A 12 14.07 -10.08 -15.03
CA LEU A 12 12.81 -9.34 -15.06
C LEU A 12 12.89 -8.14 -16.02
N GLU A 13 14.01 -7.42 -16.05
CA GLU A 13 14.27 -6.32 -16.99
C GLU A 13 14.27 -6.81 -18.44
N ASP A 14 14.95 -7.92 -18.74
CA ASP A 14 14.96 -8.55 -20.06
C ASP A 14 13.55 -9.03 -20.45
N PHE A 15 12.79 -9.60 -19.52
CA PHE A 15 11.43 -10.09 -19.74
C PHE A 15 10.44 -8.97 -20.11
N ILE A 16 10.56 -7.79 -19.48
CA ILE A 16 9.70 -6.65 -19.83
C ILE A 16 10.18 -5.90 -21.08
N SER A 17 11.49 -5.91 -21.35
CA SER A 17 12.08 -5.24 -22.52
C SER A 17 11.82 -6.00 -23.81
N SER A 18 11.85 -7.34 -23.76
CA SER A 18 11.50 -8.21 -24.89
C SER A 18 10.00 -8.23 -25.21
N GLY A 19 9.14 -7.80 -24.28
CA GLY A 19 7.69 -7.84 -24.45
C GLY A 19 7.07 -9.24 -24.29
N THR A 20 7.87 -10.27 -23.99
CA THR A 20 7.41 -11.66 -23.84
C THR A 20 6.26 -11.80 -22.85
N PHE A 21 6.24 -11.00 -21.78
CA PHE A 21 5.18 -11.00 -20.77
C PHE A 21 3.78 -10.69 -21.34
N GLN A 22 3.68 -10.03 -22.50
CA GLN A 22 2.42 -9.61 -23.10
C GLN A 22 1.71 -10.72 -23.89
N GLN A 23 2.41 -11.82 -24.19
CA GLN A 23 1.89 -12.91 -25.04
C GLN A 23 0.91 -13.83 -24.30
N TYR A 24 0.83 -13.73 -22.97
CA TYR A 24 0.00 -14.59 -22.14
C TYR A 24 -1.44 -14.09 -22.04
N ASP A 25 -2.39 -15.01 -21.81
CA ASP A 25 -3.83 -14.72 -21.68
C ASP A 25 -4.14 -13.74 -20.54
N PHE A 26 -3.34 -13.76 -19.49
CA PHE A 26 -3.32 -12.76 -18.42
C PHE A 26 -1.88 -12.29 -18.19
N LEU A 27 -1.74 -11.04 -17.77
CA LEU A 27 -0.43 -10.45 -17.49
C LEU A 27 0.07 -10.93 -16.12
N PRO A 28 1.30 -11.47 -16.04
CA PRO A 28 1.91 -11.78 -14.75
C PRO A 28 2.39 -10.54 -14.00
N ILE A 29 2.69 -9.45 -14.72
CA ILE A 29 3.14 -8.17 -14.17
C ILE A 29 2.91 -7.06 -15.20
N THR A 30 2.71 -5.82 -14.75
CA THR A 30 2.72 -4.63 -15.63
C THR A 30 4.13 -4.05 -15.74
N LYS A 31 4.42 -3.32 -16.82
CA LYS A 31 5.75 -2.73 -17.05
C LYS A 31 6.19 -1.82 -15.90
N HIS A 32 5.32 -0.91 -15.43
CA HIS A 32 5.66 0.01 -14.34
C HIS A 32 5.84 -0.71 -13.00
N ARG A 33 5.08 -1.78 -12.73
CA ARG A 33 5.28 -2.57 -11.52
C ARG A 33 6.59 -3.35 -11.58
N ALA A 34 6.94 -3.94 -12.73
CA ALA A 34 8.24 -4.58 -12.90
C ALA A 34 9.40 -3.60 -12.68
N LEU A 35 9.31 -2.39 -13.26
CA LEU A 35 10.29 -1.32 -13.02
C LEU A 35 10.38 -0.95 -11.53
N SER A 36 9.27 -0.92 -10.82
CA SER A 36 9.26 -0.69 -9.36
C SER A 36 10.01 -1.78 -8.58
N HIS A 37 9.79 -3.05 -8.91
CA HIS A 37 10.53 -4.16 -8.29
C HIS A 37 12.04 -4.06 -8.61
N ILE A 38 12.39 -3.76 -9.87
CA ILE A 38 13.79 -3.59 -10.32
C ILE A 38 14.48 -2.45 -9.58
N LYS A 39 13.77 -1.32 -9.39
CA LYS A 39 14.29 -0.10 -8.76
C LYS A 39 14.23 -0.11 -7.23
N ASN A 40 13.70 -1.17 -6.62
CA ASN A 40 13.70 -1.30 -5.17
C ASN A 40 15.15 -1.28 -4.63
N PRO A 41 15.53 -0.31 -3.78
CA PRO A 41 16.88 -0.20 -3.24
C PRO A 41 17.25 -1.36 -2.31
N LYS A 42 16.26 -2.10 -1.80
CA LYS A 42 16.46 -3.27 -0.93
C LYS A 42 16.52 -4.60 -1.69
N ALA A 43 16.32 -4.59 -3.00
CA ALA A 43 16.54 -5.76 -3.82
C ALA A 43 18.02 -5.89 -4.19
N GLU A 44 18.57 -7.09 -4.10
CA GLU A 44 19.85 -7.44 -4.71
C GLU A 44 19.64 -8.00 -6.12
N ASP A 45 20.74 -8.11 -6.88
CA ASP A 45 20.69 -8.57 -8.27
C ASP A 45 20.19 -10.01 -8.39
N GLU A 46 20.46 -10.84 -7.38
CA GLU A 46 20.07 -12.25 -7.32
C GLU A 46 18.70 -12.50 -6.68
N ASP A 47 18.06 -11.47 -6.12
CA ASP A 47 16.74 -11.64 -5.51
C ASP A 47 15.71 -12.02 -6.57
N THR A 48 15.02 -13.14 -6.35
CA THR A 48 13.89 -13.53 -7.19
C THR A 48 12.73 -12.56 -6.97
N LEU A 49 12.36 -11.78 -8.00
CA LEU A 49 11.32 -10.75 -7.94
C LEU A 49 9.96 -11.25 -8.44
N LEU A 50 9.96 -12.25 -9.32
CA LEU A 50 8.75 -12.82 -9.91
C LEU A 50 8.97 -14.31 -10.18
N ILE A 51 7.95 -15.11 -9.89
CA ILE A 51 7.94 -16.54 -10.25
C ILE A 51 6.68 -16.84 -11.04
N LEU A 52 6.84 -17.50 -12.18
CA LEU A 52 5.77 -17.90 -13.07
C LEU A 52 5.58 -19.42 -13.00
N ALA A 53 4.33 -19.87 -13.01
CA ALA A 53 3.98 -21.28 -13.10
C ALA A 53 3.40 -21.60 -14.48
N PHE A 54 3.95 -22.63 -15.12
CA PHE A 54 3.52 -23.12 -16.42
C PHE A 54 3.01 -24.56 -16.35
N PHE A 55 2.01 -24.87 -17.17
CA PHE A 55 1.57 -26.24 -17.43
C PHE A 55 1.29 -26.39 -18.92
N GLU A 56 1.97 -27.32 -19.59
CA GLU A 56 1.89 -27.50 -21.05
C GLU A 56 2.09 -26.16 -21.79
N GLU A 57 3.18 -25.45 -21.44
CA GLU A 57 3.58 -24.13 -21.97
C GLU A 57 2.62 -22.96 -21.68
N LYS A 58 1.44 -23.22 -21.10
CA LYS A 58 0.50 -22.18 -20.70
C LYS A 58 0.87 -21.59 -19.35
N LEU A 59 0.82 -20.27 -19.23
CA LEU A 59 0.94 -19.58 -17.95
C LEU A 59 -0.31 -19.86 -17.11
N ILE A 60 -0.14 -20.45 -15.93
CA ILE A 60 -1.25 -20.87 -15.04
C ILE A 60 -1.23 -20.21 -13.67
N GLY A 61 -0.21 -19.41 -13.37
CA GLY A 61 -0.13 -18.63 -12.15
C GLY A 61 1.18 -17.85 -12.03
N TYR A 62 1.22 -16.94 -11.07
CA TYR A 62 2.42 -16.19 -10.72
C TYR A 62 2.40 -15.75 -9.26
N VAL A 63 3.57 -15.41 -8.76
CA VAL A 63 3.78 -14.82 -7.44
C VAL A 63 4.89 -13.78 -7.54
N GLY A 64 4.64 -12.60 -6.98
CA GLY A 64 5.59 -11.49 -6.96
C GLY A 64 6.23 -11.39 -5.59
N CYS A 65 7.55 -11.26 -5.55
CA CYS A 65 8.31 -11.08 -4.32
C CYS A 65 8.90 -9.66 -4.33
N PHE A 66 8.72 -8.94 -3.23
CA PHE A 66 9.22 -7.59 -3.07
C PHE A 66 10.22 -7.57 -1.91
N PRO A 67 11.54 -7.60 -2.22
CA PRO A 67 12.59 -7.69 -1.21
C PRO A 67 12.56 -6.55 -0.19
N ASP A 68 12.90 -6.87 1.04
CA ASP A 68 13.03 -5.92 2.13
C ASP A 68 14.05 -6.46 3.17
N ARG A 69 14.35 -5.64 4.17
CA ARG A 69 15.30 -6.01 5.22
C ARG A 69 15.01 -5.32 6.53
N PHE A 70 15.28 -6.02 7.61
CA PHE A 70 15.46 -5.42 8.93
C PHE A 70 16.94 -5.17 9.19
N VAL A 71 17.24 -4.11 9.93
CA VAL A 71 18.55 -3.88 10.52
C VAL A 71 18.38 -3.93 12.03
N ILE A 72 18.89 -4.99 12.66
CA ILE A 72 18.76 -5.24 14.09
C ILE A 72 20.17 -5.40 14.66
N ASP A 73 20.55 -4.56 15.62
CA ASP A 73 21.89 -4.56 16.23
C ASP A 73 23.04 -4.54 15.19
N GLY A 74 22.84 -3.79 14.10
CA GLY A 74 23.78 -3.68 12.98
C GLY A 74 23.85 -4.91 12.07
N LYS A 75 23.01 -5.93 12.30
CA LYS A 75 22.87 -7.10 11.42
C LYS A 75 21.67 -6.93 10.51
N GLU A 76 21.89 -7.29 9.25
CA GLU A 76 20.84 -7.28 8.24
C GLU A 76 20.12 -8.64 8.18
N ILE A 77 18.80 -8.62 8.30
CA ILE A 77 17.93 -9.78 8.08
C ILE A 77 17.07 -9.49 6.86
N ARG A 78 17.39 -10.17 5.76
CA ARG A 78 16.70 -10.00 4.47
C ARG A 78 15.49 -10.92 4.39
N TYR A 79 14.42 -10.41 3.81
CA TYR A 79 13.18 -11.15 3.61
C TYR A 79 12.46 -10.59 2.38
N ALA A 80 11.33 -11.20 1.98
CA ALA A 80 10.47 -10.63 0.95
C ALA A 80 9.02 -10.51 1.38
N TRP A 81 8.39 -9.44 0.91
CA TRP A 81 6.94 -9.31 0.92
C TRP A 81 6.33 -10.08 -0.24
N LEU A 82 5.34 -10.92 0.07
CA LEU A 82 4.57 -11.65 -0.94
C LEU A 82 3.54 -10.73 -1.62
N SER A 83 4.03 -9.90 -2.53
CA SER A 83 3.30 -8.77 -3.12
C SER A 83 2.14 -9.12 -4.07
N THR A 84 2.16 -10.32 -4.66
CA THR A 84 1.06 -10.88 -5.46
C THR A 84 1.04 -12.39 -5.35
N LEU A 85 -0.14 -13.00 -5.46
CA LEU A 85 -0.31 -14.43 -5.69
C LEU A 85 -1.56 -14.66 -6.53
N TYR A 86 -1.39 -15.19 -7.74
CA TYR A 86 -2.50 -15.54 -8.61
C TYR A 86 -2.35 -16.91 -9.22
N VAL A 87 -3.50 -17.59 -9.37
CA VAL A 87 -3.63 -18.88 -10.05
C VAL A 87 -4.87 -18.86 -10.92
N ASN A 88 -4.70 -19.32 -12.16
CA ASN A 88 -5.81 -19.52 -13.08
C ASN A 88 -6.81 -20.54 -12.48
N PRO A 89 -8.10 -20.18 -12.34
CA PRO A 89 -9.13 -21.06 -11.78
C PRO A 89 -9.20 -22.46 -12.38
N GLU A 90 -8.96 -22.60 -13.67
CA GLU A 90 -9.02 -23.89 -14.39
C GLU A 90 -7.96 -24.88 -13.89
N TYR A 91 -6.84 -24.39 -13.38
CA TYR A 91 -5.68 -25.20 -12.98
C TYR A 91 -5.58 -25.40 -11.47
N ARG A 92 -6.54 -24.90 -10.67
CA ARG A 92 -6.51 -24.99 -9.20
C ARG A 92 -6.34 -26.42 -8.68
N LYS A 93 -6.97 -27.41 -9.32
CA LYS A 93 -6.85 -28.84 -8.94
C LYS A 93 -5.42 -29.38 -9.09
N LYS A 94 -4.58 -28.76 -9.93
CA LYS A 94 -3.15 -29.08 -10.09
C LYS A 94 -2.26 -28.46 -9.00
N ARG A 95 -2.84 -27.65 -8.10
CA ARG A 95 -2.18 -27.00 -6.95
C ARG A 95 -0.99 -26.06 -7.31
N PRO A 96 -1.06 -25.22 -8.36
CA PRO A 96 0.03 -24.30 -8.69
C PRO A 96 0.32 -23.29 -7.58
N ALA A 97 -0.67 -22.86 -6.79
CA ALA A 97 -0.43 -21.95 -5.66
C ALA A 97 0.54 -22.54 -4.63
N LYS A 98 0.40 -23.85 -4.33
CA LYS A 98 1.30 -24.56 -3.42
C LYS A 98 2.71 -24.71 -4.03
N ALA A 99 2.80 -24.92 -5.34
CA ALA A 99 4.10 -24.99 -6.04
C ALA A 99 4.81 -23.64 -6.03
N LEU A 100 4.09 -22.55 -6.32
CA LEU A 100 4.61 -21.18 -6.27
C LEU A 100 5.10 -20.82 -4.85
N LEU A 101 4.28 -21.05 -3.82
CA LEU A 101 4.66 -20.75 -2.43
C LEU A 101 5.88 -21.56 -1.97
N LYS A 102 5.93 -22.86 -2.28
CA LYS A 102 7.11 -23.67 -1.97
C LYS A 102 8.37 -23.11 -2.62
N LYS A 103 8.28 -22.71 -3.89
CA LYS A 103 9.43 -22.10 -4.57
C LYS A 103 9.83 -20.78 -3.92
N VAL A 104 8.88 -19.93 -3.53
CA VAL A 104 9.19 -18.71 -2.76
C VAL A 104 9.94 -19.05 -1.45
N PHE A 105 9.53 -20.10 -0.73
CA PHE A 105 10.21 -20.51 0.50
C PHE A 105 11.63 -21.02 0.23
N GLU A 106 11.85 -21.71 -0.89
CA GLU A 106 13.18 -22.12 -1.32
C GLU A 106 14.06 -20.92 -1.67
N GLU A 107 13.54 -19.95 -2.44
CA GLU A 107 14.30 -18.78 -2.89
C GLU A 107 14.68 -17.82 -1.76
N TYR A 108 13.86 -17.72 -0.71
CA TYR A 108 14.09 -16.82 0.42
C TYR A 108 14.39 -17.55 1.73
N GLU A 109 14.63 -18.86 1.70
CA GLU A 109 14.90 -19.68 2.89
C GLU A 109 13.84 -19.48 4.00
N GLY A 110 12.56 -19.45 3.60
CA GLY A 110 11.45 -19.20 4.52
C GLY A 110 11.38 -17.78 5.09
N ARG A 111 12.17 -16.81 4.61
CA ARG A 111 12.16 -15.42 5.10
C ARG A 111 11.10 -14.59 4.37
N ILE A 112 9.84 -14.81 4.70
CA ILE A 112 8.68 -14.23 3.99
C ILE A 112 7.72 -13.51 4.94
N ALA A 113 7.23 -12.36 4.51
CA ALA A 113 6.15 -11.62 5.14
C ALA A 113 4.99 -11.37 4.16
N ILE A 114 3.76 -11.27 4.66
CA ILE A 114 2.55 -11.06 3.86
C ILE A 114 1.63 -10.06 4.57
N THR A 115 1.04 -9.15 3.81
CA THR A 115 -0.07 -8.30 4.27
C THR A 115 -1.09 -8.07 3.13
N GLU A 116 -2.19 -7.37 3.42
CA GLU A 116 -3.23 -6.97 2.45
C GLU A 116 -3.76 -8.12 1.55
N PHE A 117 -3.92 -9.31 2.14
CA PHE A 117 -4.37 -10.51 1.43
C PHE A 117 -5.89 -10.71 1.46
N THR A 118 -6.43 -11.45 0.49
CA THR A 118 -7.86 -11.82 0.48
C THR A 118 -8.14 -13.00 1.40
N LYS A 119 -9.41 -13.21 1.77
CA LYS A 119 -9.83 -14.37 2.59
C LYS A 119 -9.49 -15.71 1.94
N GLU A 120 -9.52 -15.78 0.61
CA GLU A 120 -9.16 -16.98 -0.13
C GLU A 120 -7.66 -17.28 -0.04
N ALA A 121 -6.81 -16.25 -0.08
CA ALA A 121 -5.37 -16.39 0.10
C ALA A 121 -5.03 -16.73 1.56
N GLU A 122 -5.70 -16.09 2.52
CA GLU A 122 -5.59 -16.38 3.95
C GLU A 122 -5.82 -17.87 4.26
N ALA A 123 -6.90 -18.45 3.71
CA ALA A 123 -7.19 -19.86 3.88
C ALA A 123 -6.06 -20.77 3.38
N LEU A 124 -5.42 -20.41 2.26
CA LEU A 124 -4.26 -21.13 1.74
C LEU A 124 -3.07 -21.02 2.70
N TYR A 125 -2.76 -19.82 3.21
CA TYR A 125 -1.64 -19.61 4.13
C TYR A 125 -1.83 -20.39 5.44
N ASN A 126 -3.05 -20.40 5.98
CA ASN A 126 -3.40 -21.19 7.16
C ASN A 126 -3.24 -22.70 6.91
N ILE A 127 -3.63 -23.20 5.72
CA ILE A 127 -3.41 -24.60 5.33
C ILE A 127 -1.92 -24.95 5.20
N MET A 128 -1.07 -23.99 4.81
CA MET A 128 0.37 -24.23 4.73
C MET A 128 1.00 -24.44 6.12
N GLY A 129 0.44 -23.85 7.19
CA GLY A 129 0.84 -24.10 8.57
C GLY A 129 2.21 -23.54 8.99
N VAL A 130 2.83 -22.72 8.13
CA VAL A 130 4.18 -22.15 8.30
C VAL A 130 4.18 -20.66 8.58
N PHE A 131 3.01 -20.02 8.65
CA PHE A 131 2.86 -18.60 8.96
C PHE A 131 2.23 -18.39 10.33
N GLU A 132 2.62 -17.31 10.99
CA GLU A 132 2.02 -16.83 12.24
C GLU A 132 1.50 -15.41 12.04
N TYR A 133 0.36 -15.10 12.67
CA TYR A 133 -0.18 -13.74 12.72
C TYR A 133 0.63 -12.93 13.74
N VAL A 134 1.30 -11.88 13.26
CA VAL A 134 2.17 -11.04 14.08
C VAL A 134 1.98 -9.58 13.73
N PHE A 135 2.36 -8.69 14.66
CA PHE A 135 2.40 -7.24 14.45
C PHE A 135 1.12 -6.62 13.83
N PRO A 136 -0.10 -6.98 14.27
CA PRO A 136 -1.31 -6.41 13.69
C PRO A 136 -1.35 -4.90 13.92
N LYS A 137 -1.83 -4.16 12.92
CA LYS A 137 -2.05 -2.72 13.02
C LYS A 137 -3.53 -2.40 13.13
N GLU A 138 -3.88 -1.81 14.27
CA GLU A 138 -5.19 -1.20 14.48
C GLU A 138 -5.23 0.18 13.82
N GLY A 139 -6.35 0.51 13.19
CA GLY A 139 -6.51 1.73 12.45
C GLY A 139 -7.96 2.19 12.38
N LYS A 140 -8.14 3.34 11.75
CA LYS A 140 -9.43 3.99 11.56
C LYS A 140 -9.63 4.32 10.09
N ARG A 141 -10.88 4.14 9.63
CA ARG A 141 -11.33 4.69 8.35
C ARG A 141 -12.42 5.72 8.59
N TYR A 142 -12.14 6.94 8.14
CA TYR A 142 -13.05 8.08 8.19
C TYR A 142 -13.66 8.29 6.81
N TYR A 143 -14.92 8.68 6.78
CA TYR A 143 -15.65 9.04 5.57
C TYR A 143 -16.07 10.50 5.66
N PHE A 144 -15.97 11.20 4.54
CA PHE A 144 -16.30 12.64 4.43
C PHE A 144 -17.35 12.91 3.36
N LYS A 145 -17.60 11.96 2.46
CA LYS A 145 -18.60 12.06 1.40
C LYS A 145 -19.36 10.77 1.24
N THR A 146 -20.57 10.89 0.70
CA THR A 146 -21.33 9.73 0.24
C THR A 146 -20.91 9.38 -1.19
N ASP A 147 -20.85 8.09 -1.48
CA ASP A 147 -20.53 7.53 -2.81
C ASP A 147 -21.37 6.26 -3.06
N ALA A 148 -22.65 6.33 -2.69
CA ALA A 148 -23.61 5.22 -2.80
C ALA A 148 -23.73 4.72 -4.25
N ALA A 149 -23.66 5.62 -5.23
CA ALA A 149 -23.73 5.32 -6.66
C ALA A 149 -22.59 4.44 -7.17
N LYS A 150 -21.44 4.46 -6.49
CA LYS A 150 -20.32 3.56 -6.75
C LYS A 150 -20.38 2.33 -5.84
N MET A 151 -20.45 2.54 -4.52
CA MET A 151 -20.28 1.47 -3.53
C MET A 151 -21.39 0.42 -3.54
N ILE A 152 -22.66 0.81 -3.76
CA ILE A 152 -23.79 -0.12 -3.68
C ILE A 152 -23.81 -1.05 -4.91
N PRO A 153 -23.71 -0.56 -6.16
CA PRO A 153 -23.66 -1.43 -7.34
C PRO A 153 -22.44 -2.35 -7.39
N GLU A 154 -21.29 -1.93 -6.85
CA GLU A 154 -20.09 -2.77 -6.75
C GLU A 154 -20.30 -3.96 -5.80
N LYS A 155 -20.94 -3.74 -4.64
CA LYS A 155 -21.22 -4.81 -3.67
C LYS A 155 -22.44 -5.65 -4.02
N LYS A 156 -23.44 -5.06 -4.68
CA LYS A 156 -24.70 -5.70 -5.06
C LYS A 156 -25.00 -5.41 -6.54
N PRO A 157 -24.44 -6.19 -7.48
CA PRO A 157 -24.57 -5.93 -8.92
C PRO A 157 -26.02 -5.85 -9.43
N VAL A 158 -26.99 -6.49 -8.75
CA VAL A 158 -28.42 -6.40 -9.08
C VAL A 158 -28.98 -4.97 -8.98
N THR A 159 -28.33 -4.09 -8.23
CA THR A 159 -28.75 -2.68 -8.03
C THR A 159 -28.20 -1.73 -9.09
N LYS A 160 -27.42 -2.22 -10.08
CA LYS A 160 -26.88 -1.40 -11.17
C LYS A 160 -27.91 -0.52 -11.90
N PRO A 161 -29.15 -0.98 -12.18
CA PRO A 161 -30.17 -0.13 -12.81
C PRO A 161 -30.59 1.08 -11.95
N LEU A 162 -30.46 0.99 -10.62
CA LEU A 162 -30.81 2.06 -9.68
C LEU A 162 -29.69 3.11 -9.51
N LYS A 163 -28.59 3.00 -10.26
CA LYS A 163 -27.47 3.94 -10.19
C LYS A 163 -27.88 5.41 -10.32
N PRO A 164 -28.79 5.82 -11.22
CA PRO A 164 -29.22 7.23 -11.30
C PRO A 164 -29.86 7.74 -10.01
N LEU A 165 -30.65 6.91 -9.31
CA LEU A 165 -31.23 7.27 -8.02
C LEU A 165 -30.14 7.54 -6.98
N PHE A 166 -29.16 6.63 -6.89
CA PHE A 166 -28.03 6.82 -5.96
C PHE A 166 -27.20 8.06 -6.28
N GLN A 167 -27.04 8.42 -7.56
CA GLN A 167 -26.34 9.65 -7.97
C GLN A 167 -27.05 10.90 -7.45
N THR A 168 -28.39 10.96 -7.53
CA THR A 168 -29.17 12.08 -6.99
C THR A 168 -29.07 12.18 -5.47
N LEU A 169 -29.14 11.04 -4.78
CA LEU A 169 -28.96 10.97 -3.33
C LEU A 169 -27.56 11.44 -2.91
N ASP A 170 -26.53 10.98 -3.61
CA ASP A 170 -25.16 11.42 -3.37
C ASP A 170 -24.98 12.92 -3.63
N ALA A 171 -25.54 13.46 -4.71
CA ALA A 171 -25.47 14.89 -5.01
C ALA A 171 -26.09 15.73 -3.89
N THR A 172 -27.27 15.31 -3.42
CA THR A 172 -28.01 15.99 -2.35
C THR A 172 -27.25 15.94 -1.03
N ALA A 173 -26.81 14.75 -0.61
CA ALA A 173 -26.06 14.58 0.63
C ALA A 173 -24.74 15.37 0.60
N ASN A 174 -24.00 15.28 -0.51
CA ASN A 174 -22.72 15.96 -0.65
C ASN A 174 -22.86 17.50 -0.72
N LEU A 175 -24.02 18.03 -1.14
CA LEU A 175 -24.30 19.47 -1.04
C LEU A 175 -24.37 19.91 0.43
N PHE A 176 -25.14 19.22 1.26
CA PHE A 176 -25.24 19.52 2.70
C PHE A 176 -23.90 19.37 3.42
N ILE A 177 -23.14 18.33 3.10
CA ILE A 177 -21.79 18.15 3.62
C ILE A 177 -20.88 19.31 3.22
N SER A 178 -20.97 19.79 1.96
CA SER A 178 -20.17 20.92 1.50
C SER A 178 -20.52 22.20 2.26
N ILE A 179 -21.80 22.42 2.58
CA ILE A 179 -22.25 23.56 3.40
C ILE A 179 -21.70 23.45 4.83
N LYS A 180 -21.77 22.26 5.46
CA LYS A 180 -21.17 22.00 6.80
C LYS A 180 -19.68 22.35 6.83
N ASN A 181 -18.98 22.16 5.73
CA ASN A 181 -17.53 22.36 5.63
C ASN A 181 -17.12 23.79 5.23
N LEU A 182 -18.05 24.70 4.94
CA LEU A 182 -17.73 26.12 4.63
C LEU A 182 -16.89 26.85 5.70
N PRO A 183 -17.05 26.58 7.02
CA PRO A 183 -16.23 27.24 8.04
C PRO A 183 -14.76 26.78 8.06
N ILE A 184 -14.39 25.71 7.35
CA ILE A 184 -13.03 25.16 7.36
C ILE A 184 -12.14 26.07 6.51
N LYS A 185 -11.21 26.75 7.17
CA LYS A 185 -10.28 27.71 6.55
C LYS A 185 -8.92 27.07 6.30
N LYS A 186 -8.15 27.71 5.42
CA LYS A 186 -6.72 27.43 5.28
C LYS A 186 -6.05 27.63 6.65
N PRO A 187 -5.17 26.70 7.09
CA PRO A 187 -4.42 26.89 8.32
C PRO A 187 -3.59 28.18 8.30
N ASP A 188 -3.43 28.80 9.46
CA ASP A 188 -2.68 30.04 9.67
C ASP A 188 -1.18 29.82 9.92
N PHE A 189 -0.77 28.58 10.20
CA PHE A 189 0.63 28.19 10.26
C PHE A 189 1.23 27.92 8.86
N LYS A 190 2.57 27.98 8.79
CA LYS A 190 3.32 27.72 7.56
C LYS A 190 3.36 26.21 7.26
N TYR A 191 3.01 25.85 6.04
CA TYR A 191 3.20 24.52 5.50
C TYR A 191 3.55 24.60 4.01
N GLU A 192 4.18 23.54 3.50
CA GLU A 192 4.52 23.38 2.10
C GLU A 192 4.12 21.99 1.62
N ILE A 193 3.72 21.90 0.35
CA ILE A 193 3.39 20.63 -0.32
C ILE A 193 4.34 20.48 -1.50
N LEU A 194 5.12 19.41 -1.49
CA LEU A 194 6.11 19.05 -2.50
C LEU A 194 5.71 17.71 -3.13
N ASP A 195 6.27 17.43 -4.31
CA ASP A 195 6.08 16.13 -4.98
C ASP A 195 7.00 15.05 -4.40
N ARG A 196 8.08 15.45 -3.72
CA ARG A 196 9.18 14.58 -3.27
C ARG A 196 9.72 14.99 -1.91
N VAL A 197 10.38 14.04 -1.24
CA VAL A 197 11.20 14.31 -0.06
C VAL A 197 12.44 15.08 -0.51
N ASP A 198 12.62 16.29 0.02
CA ASP A 198 13.82 17.09 -0.21
C ASP A 198 14.89 16.85 0.87
N LYS A 199 16.06 17.47 0.71
CA LYS A 199 17.19 17.28 1.64
C LYS A 199 16.85 17.67 3.07
N GLU A 200 16.19 18.82 3.27
CA GLU A 200 15.82 19.28 4.62
C GLU A 200 14.84 18.31 5.30
N SER A 201 13.90 17.77 4.53
CA SER A 201 12.99 16.72 5.00
C SER A 201 13.72 15.42 5.31
N ALA A 202 14.65 15.00 4.46
CA ALA A 202 15.47 13.80 4.69
C ALA A 202 16.27 13.94 6.00
N ASP A 203 16.93 15.08 6.20
CA ASP A 203 17.64 15.40 7.44
C ASP A 203 16.69 15.41 8.65
N PHE A 204 15.45 15.89 8.48
CA PHE A 204 14.42 15.87 9.53
C PHE A 204 14.02 14.44 9.91
N ILE A 205 13.69 13.59 8.93
CA ILE A 205 13.16 12.23 9.16
C ILE A 205 14.21 11.22 9.59
N ASN A 206 15.49 11.42 9.23
CA ASN A 206 16.61 10.56 9.66
C ASN A 206 16.85 10.55 11.18
N ARG A 207 16.19 11.46 11.91
CA ARG A 207 16.19 11.50 13.38
C ARG A 207 15.21 10.52 14.02
N PHE A 208 14.32 9.92 13.23
CA PHE A 208 13.39 8.91 13.69
C PHE A 208 14.01 7.52 13.44
N SER A 209 13.90 6.61 14.41
CA SER A 209 14.45 5.26 14.31
C SER A 209 13.51 4.32 13.56
N GLY A 210 14.07 3.34 12.84
CA GLY A 210 13.28 2.25 12.24
C GLY A 210 12.42 2.67 11.05
N VAL A 211 12.73 3.80 10.42
CA VAL A 211 11.94 4.35 9.30
C VAL A 211 12.72 4.27 8.00
N ARG A 212 12.01 4.23 6.88
CA ARG A 212 12.61 4.43 5.56
C ARG A 212 13.19 5.83 5.43
N ASP A 213 14.35 5.90 4.79
CA ASP A 213 14.97 7.19 4.49
C ASP A 213 14.26 7.92 3.34
N GLY A 214 14.69 9.15 3.07
CA GLY A 214 14.09 9.99 2.04
C GLY A 214 14.26 9.45 0.62
N ASP A 215 15.34 8.72 0.36
CA ASP A 215 15.64 8.16 -0.96
C ASP A 215 14.80 6.91 -1.25
N GLU A 216 14.60 6.06 -0.24
CA GLU A 216 13.64 4.97 -0.28
C GLU A 216 12.23 5.48 -0.56
N ILE A 217 11.77 6.48 0.20
CA ILE A 217 10.44 7.07 0.01
C ILE A 217 10.31 7.67 -1.40
N ASN A 218 11.32 8.40 -1.87
CA ASN A 218 11.34 8.97 -3.21
C ASN A 218 11.31 7.91 -4.31
N THR A 219 11.98 6.76 -4.12
CA THR A 219 11.94 5.66 -5.07
C THR A 219 10.50 5.17 -5.29
N PHE A 220 9.72 5.09 -4.22
CA PHE A 220 8.33 4.66 -4.29
C PHE A 220 7.40 5.69 -4.90
N ILE A 221 7.67 6.97 -4.69
CA ILE A 221 6.98 8.06 -5.37
C ILE A 221 7.27 8.05 -6.87
N ASP A 222 8.53 7.83 -7.26
CA ASP A 222 8.98 7.85 -8.66
C ASP A 222 8.60 6.57 -9.43
N HIS A 223 8.41 5.45 -8.72
CA HIS A 223 8.13 4.15 -9.30
C HIS A 223 6.92 3.42 -8.67
N PRO A 224 5.72 4.01 -8.65
CA PRO A 224 4.54 3.41 -8.01
C PRO A 224 4.02 2.17 -8.76
N TRP A 225 3.30 1.30 -8.05
CA TRP A 225 2.61 0.16 -8.70
C TRP A 225 1.29 0.54 -9.33
N VAL A 226 0.76 1.74 -9.03
CA VAL A 226 -0.49 2.24 -9.59
C VAL A 226 -0.21 3.57 -10.28
N LEU A 227 -0.63 3.67 -11.54
CA LEU A 227 -0.55 4.91 -12.33
C LEU A 227 -1.93 5.50 -12.60
N GLU A 228 -1.99 6.79 -12.91
CA GLU A 228 -3.21 7.38 -13.45
C GLU A 228 -3.45 6.83 -14.86
N GLY A 229 -4.62 6.25 -15.11
CA GLY A 229 -4.93 5.69 -16.41
C GLY A 229 -6.12 4.75 -16.43
N LYS A 230 -6.31 4.09 -17.58
CA LYS A 230 -7.33 3.05 -17.74
C LYS A 230 -6.81 1.74 -17.18
N LYS A 231 -7.70 1.00 -16.53
CA LYS A 231 -7.42 -0.34 -16.00
C LYS A 231 -6.90 -1.25 -17.12
N GLU A 232 -5.82 -1.96 -16.83
CA GLU A 232 -5.33 -3.06 -17.65
C GLU A 232 -6.09 -4.34 -17.25
N GLU A 233 -7.06 -4.74 -18.08
CA GLU A 233 -7.98 -5.83 -17.76
C GLU A 233 -7.29 -7.21 -17.72
N ARG A 234 -6.14 -7.38 -18.39
CA ARG A 234 -5.39 -8.64 -18.34
C ARG A 234 -4.58 -8.78 -17.06
N TYR A 235 -4.36 -7.72 -16.29
CA TYR A 235 -3.67 -7.76 -15.02
C TYR A 235 -4.66 -7.81 -13.85
N LEU A 236 -4.44 -8.74 -12.92
CA LEU A 236 -5.45 -9.11 -11.92
C LEU A 236 -5.31 -8.38 -10.59
N PHE A 237 -4.25 -7.58 -10.45
CA PHE A 237 -4.05 -6.68 -9.32
C PHE A 237 -4.22 -5.22 -9.77
N SER A 238 -4.24 -4.31 -8.80
CA SER A 238 -4.28 -2.87 -9.08
C SER A 238 -3.02 -2.45 -9.82
N SER A 239 -3.19 -1.76 -10.95
CA SER A 239 -2.12 -1.17 -11.78
C SER A 239 -2.45 0.23 -12.27
N PHE A 240 -3.74 0.56 -12.38
CA PHE A 240 -4.20 1.89 -12.73
C PHE A 240 -5.37 2.34 -11.86
N ALA A 241 -5.48 3.64 -11.67
CA ALA A 241 -6.59 4.31 -11.01
C ALA A 241 -7.00 5.57 -11.80
N GLY A 242 -8.21 6.06 -11.56
CA GLY A 242 -8.67 7.32 -12.16
C GLY A 242 -7.90 8.52 -11.63
N THR A 243 -7.54 8.49 -10.34
CA THR A 243 -6.56 9.40 -9.75
C THR A 243 -5.59 8.65 -8.84
N PHE A 244 -4.30 9.00 -8.91
CA PHE A 244 -3.23 8.43 -8.07
C PHE A 244 -2.11 9.45 -7.90
N LYS A 245 -1.96 10.01 -6.70
CA LYS A 245 -0.98 11.07 -6.41
C LYS A 245 -0.36 10.93 -5.04
N TYR A 246 0.90 11.31 -4.94
CA TYR A 246 1.58 11.53 -3.68
C TYR A 246 1.70 13.02 -3.38
N PHE A 247 1.67 13.37 -2.09
CA PHE A 247 1.94 14.71 -1.61
C PHE A 247 2.87 14.62 -0.40
N TRP A 248 4.07 15.18 -0.52
CA TRP A 248 4.98 15.34 0.60
C TRP A 248 4.69 16.67 1.29
N VAL A 249 4.23 16.65 2.53
CA VAL A 249 3.86 17.88 3.26
C VAL A 249 4.83 18.14 4.38
N ARG A 250 5.25 19.40 4.50
CA ARG A 250 6.09 19.92 5.59
C ARG A 250 5.28 20.94 6.38
N ILE A 251 5.27 20.81 7.70
CA ILE A 251 4.68 21.78 8.63
C ILE A 251 5.80 22.39 9.45
N PHE A 252 5.80 23.72 9.58
CA PHE A 252 6.88 24.49 10.21
C PHE A 252 6.42 25.13 11.51
N ASP A 253 7.36 25.30 12.44
CA ASP A 253 7.16 26.11 13.63
C ASP A 253 7.27 27.62 13.33
N GLN A 254 7.10 28.44 14.37
CA GLN A 254 7.20 29.91 14.28
C GLN A 254 8.60 30.41 13.91
N HIS A 255 9.64 29.57 14.04
CA HIS A 255 11.03 29.86 13.68
C HIS A 255 11.41 29.31 12.30
N ASN A 256 10.42 28.88 11.49
CA ASN A 256 10.62 28.24 10.18
C ASN A 256 11.40 26.91 10.23
N LYS A 257 11.40 26.20 11.36
CA LYS A 257 11.96 24.84 11.43
C LYS A 257 10.88 23.80 11.17
N ILE A 258 11.21 22.74 10.44
CA ILE A 258 10.28 21.62 10.25
C ILE A 258 9.92 21.01 11.61
N LYS A 259 8.62 20.90 11.87
CA LYS A 259 7.98 20.29 13.05
C LYS A 259 7.31 18.96 12.70
N SER A 260 6.76 18.86 11.49
CA SER A 260 6.20 17.60 11.00
C SER A 260 6.40 17.42 9.51
N CYS A 261 6.59 16.18 9.09
CA CYS A 261 6.57 15.72 7.72
C CYS A 261 5.54 14.61 7.55
N LEU A 262 4.81 14.59 6.45
CA LEU A 262 3.89 13.51 6.13
C LEU A 262 3.86 13.22 4.64
N LEU A 263 3.76 11.94 4.30
CA LEU A 263 3.42 11.52 2.94
C LEU A 263 1.94 11.23 2.89
N LEU A 264 1.22 11.89 1.99
CA LEU A 264 -0.15 11.55 1.65
C LEU A 264 -0.19 10.81 0.33
N GLN A 265 -1.04 9.79 0.26
CA GLN A 265 -1.35 9.08 -0.99
C GLN A 265 -2.85 9.24 -1.27
N LEU A 266 -3.19 9.78 -2.44
CA LEU A 266 -4.55 9.95 -2.92
C LEU A 266 -4.83 8.97 -4.05
N ARG A 267 -5.78 8.06 -3.86
CA ARG A 267 -6.24 7.10 -4.87
C ARG A 267 -7.76 7.14 -5.03
N ASP A 268 -8.27 7.53 -6.20
CA ASP A 268 -9.71 7.59 -6.52
C ASP A 268 -10.58 8.33 -5.48
N GLY A 269 -10.01 9.37 -4.86
CA GLY A 269 -10.67 10.14 -3.79
C GLY A 269 -10.52 9.55 -2.38
N TYR A 270 -9.79 8.45 -2.21
CA TYR A 270 -9.41 7.91 -0.90
C TYR A 270 -7.99 8.32 -0.54
N LEU A 271 -7.84 8.90 0.64
CA LEU A 271 -6.57 9.34 1.19
C LEU A 271 -6.00 8.27 2.13
N LYS A 272 -4.69 8.06 2.08
CA LYS A 272 -3.91 7.35 3.08
C LYS A 272 -2.76 8.24 3.55
N ILE A 273 -2.20 7.94 4.72
CA ILE A 273 -0.97 8.57 5.23
C ILE A 273 0.13 7.51 5.44
N PRO A 274 0.83 7.09 4.37
CA PRO A 274 1.89 6.07 4.50
C PRO A 274 2.95 6.42 5.55
N TYR A 275 3.34 7.69 5.63
CA TYR A 275 4.31 8.15 6.63
C TYR A 275 3.87 9.42 7.35
N LEU A 276 4.15 9.47 8.64
CA LEU A 276 3.96 10.62 9.51
C LEU A 276 5.13 10.71 10.49
N PHE A 277 5.86 11.82 10.40
CA PHE A 277 6.98 12.16 11.26
C PHE A 277 6.64 13.45 12.00
N SER A 278 6.67 13.44 13.33
CA SER A 278 6.42 14.64 14.14
C SER A 278 7.19 14.56 15.46
N ASN A 279 7.76 15.69 15.88
CA ASN A 279 8.45 15.84 17.16
C ASN A 279 7.58 16.51 18.25
N THR A 280 6.31 16.78 17.95
CA THR A 280 5.37 17.50 18.81
C THR A 280 3.98 16.85 18.80
N ASP A 281 3.00 17.50 19.43
CA ASP A 281 1.59 17.20 19.21
C ASP A 281 1.21 17.25 17.72
N LEU A 282 0.04 16.69 17.41
CA LEU A 282 -0.47 16.52 16.05
C LEU A 282 -1.63 17.47 15.73
N ASP A 283 -1.85 18.52 16.52
CA ASP A 283 -3.01 19.40 16.34
C ASP A 283 -2.95 20.13 14.99
N GLU A 284 -1.78 20.65 14.63
CA GLU A 284 -1.55 21.29 13.32
C GLU A 284 -1.67 20.26 12.17
N VAL A 285 -1.22 19.02 12.38
CA VAL A 285 -1.39 17.93 11.39
C VAL A 285 -2.88 17.65 11.18
N VAL A 286 -3.68 17.57 12.24
CA VAL A 286 -5.14 17.33 12.15
C VAL A 286 -5.84 18.51 11.46
N GLN A 287 -5.47 19.75 11.78
CA GLN A 287 -6.00 20.95 11.12
C GLN A 287 -5.67 20.98 9.63
N PHE A 288 -4.40 20.72 9.28
CA PHE A 288 -3.97 20.62 7.90
C PHE A 288 -4.72 19.51 7.14
N LEU A 289 -4.82 18.31 7.72
CA LEU A 289 -5.52 17.19 7.10
C LEU A 289 -7.00 17.52 6.86
N ASN A 290 -7.68 18.13 7.82
CA ASN A 290 -9.07 18.53 7.66
C ASN A 290 -9.25 19.55 6.51
N TYR A 291 -8.38 20.56 6.45
CA TYR A 291 -8.36 21.51 5.32
C TYR A 291 -8.08 20.81 3.99
N PHE A 292 -7.06 19.96 3.94
CA PHE A 292 -6.67 19.22 2.74
C PHE A 292 -7.80 18.32 2.24
N ILE A 293 -8.48 17.62 3.15
CA ILE A 293 -9.59 16.71 2.85
C ILE A 293 -10.77 17.46 2.21
N VAL A 294 -11.14 18.61 2.77
CA VAL A 294 -12.23 19.43 2.23
C VAL A 294 -11.85 20.03 0.87
N ASN A 295 -10.67 20.63 0.77
CA ASN A 295 -10.20 21.29 -0.44
C ASN A 295 -10.06 20.30 -1.61
N ASN A 296 -9.55 19.11 -1.34
CA ASN A 296 -9.36 18.06 -2.34
C ASN A 296 -10.58 17.14 -2.50
N LYS A 297 -11.72 17.47 -1.85
CA LYS A 297 -12.99 16.73 -2.00
C LYS A 297 -12.84 15.23 -1.69
N ILE A 298 -11.97 14.88 -0.73
CA ILE A 298 -11.66 13.50 -0.33
C ILE A 298 -12.94 12.80 0.14
N LYS A 299 -13.12 11.54 -0.27
CA LYS A 299 -14.26 10.70 0.07
C LYS A 299 -14.07 9.96 1.39
N GLY A 300 -12.85 9.45 1.60
CA GLY A 300 -12.49 8.77 2.84
C GLY A 300 -11.00 8.80 3.10
N PHE A 301 -10.61 8.60 4.35
CA PHE A 301 -9.24 8.60 4.84
C PHE A 301 -9.00 7.34 5.66
N THR A 302 -7.88 6.64 5.44
CA THR A 302 -7.45 5.50 6.26
C THR A 302 -6.11 5.80 6.90
N SER A 303 -6.00 5.52 8.19
CA SER A 303 -4.78 5.70 8.98
C SER A 303 -4.68 4.59 10.01
N TYR A 304 -3.52 3.95 10.08
CA TYR A 304 -3.08 3.04 11.14
C TYR A 304 -2.08 3.72 12.09
N GLN A 305 -1.88 5.03 11.94
CA GLN A 305 -1.08 5.85 12.84
C GLN A 305 -1.87 6.11 14.13
N ASN A 306 -1.66 5.27 15.15
CA ASN A 306 -2.43 5.31 16.41
C ASN A 306 -2.41 6.68 17.11
N LYS A 307 -1.27 7.37 17.12
CA LYS A 307 -1.16 8.72 17.69
C LYS A 307 -2.02 9.73 16.93
N LEU A 308 -2.04 9.65 15.59
CA LEU A 308 -2.87 10.52 14.76
C LEU A 308 -4.35 10.23 14.95
N ASN A 309 -4.76 8.95 14.96
CA ASN A 309 -6.15 8.58 15.16
C ASN A 309 -6.69 9.09 16.50
N LYS A 310 -5.89 9.01 17.58
CA LYS A 310 -6.23 9.59 18.88
C LYS A 310 -6.39 11.11 18.81
N ALA A 311 -5.45 11.81 18.16
CA ALA A 311 -5.53 13.26 17.98
C ALA A 311 -6.78 13.68 17.18
N ILE A 312 -7.13 12.93 16.13
CA ILE A 312 -8.35 13.14 15.35
C ILE A 312 -9.61 12.99 16.22
N GLN A 313 -9.69 11.94 17.02
CA GLN A 313 -10.85 11.67 17.87
C GLN A 313 -11.02 12.70 18.99
N GLN A 314 -9.93 13.26 19.49
CA GLN A 314 -9.94 14.34 20.48
C GLN A 314 -10.25 15.71 19.86
N SER A 315 -9.99 15.87 18.55
CA SER A 315 -10.19 17.12 17.85
C SER A 315 -11.64 17.33 17.43
N LYS A 316 -12.18 18.51 17.75
CA LYS A 316 -13.47 18.99 17.23
C LYS A 316 -13.36 19.52 15.80
N ALA A 317 -12.15 19.71 15.28
CA ALA A 317 -11.93 20.31 13.97
C ALA A 317 -12.18 19.30 12.83
N PHE A 318 -12.00 18.00 13.07
CA PHE A 318 -11.97 16.99 12.01
C PHE A 318 -13.38 16.55 11.56
N SER A 319 -13.87 17.11 10.45
CA SER A 319 -15.27 17.05 10.03
C SER A 319 -15.63 15.78 9.22
N HIS A 320 -15.50 14.59 9.83
CA HIS A 320 -15.99 13.35 9.23
C HIS A 320 -17.52 13.19 9.40
N ILE A 321 -18.14 12.33 8.57
CA ILE A 321 -19.57 11.97 8.66
C ILE A 321 -19.78 10.58 9.30
N TYR A 322 -18.78 9.72 9.18
CA TYR A 322 -18.80 8.37 9.72
C TYR A 322 -17.36 7.88 9.90
N GLU A 323 -17.11 7.09 10.94
CA GLU A 323 -15.86 6.39 11.16
C GLU A 323 -16.11 4.91 11.48
N ARG A 324 -15.10 4.08 11.25
CA ARG A 324 -15.10 2.68 11.66
C ARG A 324 -13.69 2.20 11.96
N ASP A 325 -13.60 1.16 12.78
CA ASP A 325 -12.35 0.44 13.03
C ASP A 325 -11.92 -0.33 11.78
N PHE A 326 -10.61 -0.45 11.62
CA PHE A 326 -10.01 -1.13 10.48
C PHE A 326 -8.68 -1.73 10.89
N ASN A 327 -8.49 -3.02 10.63
CA ASN A 327 -7.27 -3.73 11.01
C ASN A 327 -6.47 -4.11 9.77
N ARG A 328 -5.15 -4.14 9.92
CA ARG A 328 -4.24 -4.75 8.95
C ARG A 328 -3.50 -5.88 9.65
N GLU A 329 -3.68 -7.06 9.12
CA GLU A 329 -2.99 -8.26 9.57
C GLU A 329 -1.65 -8.41 8.83
N TYR A 330 -0.67 -8.99 9.53
CA TYR A 330 0.58 -9.41 8.94
C TYR A 330 0.82 -10.88 9.27
N LEU A 331 1.27 -11.63 8.28
CA LEU A 331 1.68 -13.01 8.42
C LEU A 331 3.18 -13.10 8.18
N PHE A 332 3.93 -13.61 9.14
CA PHE A 332 5.35 -13.88 8.97
C PHE A 332 5.57 -15.38 8.97
N HIS A 333 6.45 -15.84 8.09
CA HIS A 333 6.85 -17.24 8.08
C HIS A 333 7.68 -17.55 9.34
N LYS A 334 7.54 -18.76 9.88
CA LYS A 334 8.19 -19.19 11.13
C LYS A 334 9.72 -19.02 11.08
N ASP A 335 10.34 -19.41 9.97
CA ASP A 335 11.79 -19.24 9.77
C ASP A 335 12.23 -17.77 9.82
N LEU A 336 11.39 -16.81 9.38
CA LEU A 336 11.69 -15.39 9.57
C LEU A 336 11.64 -15.00 11.04
N LEU A 337 10.62 -15.46 11.77
CA LEU A 337 10.43 -15.15 13.19
C LEU A 337 11.55 -15.71 14.06
N GLU A 338 12.09 -16.88 13.73
CA GLU A 338 13.22 -17.49 14.44
C GLU A 338 14.51 -16.66 14.36
N LEU A 339 14.64 -15.80 13.34
CA LEU A 339 15.77 -14.88 13.19
C LEU A 339 15.60 -13.59 13.97
N LEU A 340 14.39 -13.29 14.44
CA LEU A 340 14.05 -12.04 15.11
C LEU A 340 14.20 -12.17 16.64
N PRO A 341 14.65 -11.13 17.35
CA PRO A 341 14.61 -11.09 18.81
C PRO A 341 13.21 -11.33 19.37
N ASN A 342 13.11 -11.91 20.57
CA ASN A 342 11.82 -12.21 21.21
C ASN A 342 10.96 -10.95 21.48
N ASP A 343 11.60 -9.80 21.71
CA ASP A 343 10.98 -8.50 21.95
C ASP A 343 10.96 -7.62 20.69
N PHE A 344 11.25 -8.21 19.52
CA PHE A 344 11.23 -7.50 18.26
C PHE A 344 9.86 -6.90 17.98
N ASN A 345 9.86 -5.62 17.66
CA ASN A 345 8.72 -4.92 17.08
C ASN A 345 9.24 -4.13 15.87
N PRO A 346 8.71 -4.36 14.66
CA PRO A 346 9.19 -3.67 13.47
C PRO A 346 8.87 -2.17 13.50
N ASP A 347 8.01 -1.70 14.41
CA ASP A 347 7.56 -0.30 14.52
C ASP A 347 7.12 0.31 13.17
N TYR A 348 6.53 -0.55 12.32
CA TYR A 348 6.13 -0.19 10.97
C TYR A 348 5.24 1.06 10.93
N GLN A 349 5.61 2.00 10.08
CA GLN A 349 4.70 3.00 9.58
C GLN A 349 3.72 2.38 8.57
N ASP A 350 2.70 3.15 8.18
CA ASP A 350 1.60 2.65 7.35
C ASP A 350 2.04 2.28 5.94
N GLY A 351 3.16 2.84 5.48
CA GLY A 351 3.81 2.58 4.20
C GLY A 351 4.90 1.52 4.24
N ASP A 352 5.22 0.93 5.39
CA ASP A 352 6.26 -0.09 5.40
C ASP A 352 5.75 -1.40 4.79
N GLY A 353 6.48 -1.84 3.76
CA GLY A 353 6.21 -3.04 3.00
C GLY A 353 5.52 -2.76 1.66
N ASP A 354 4.87 -3.76 1.10
CA ASP A 354 4.22 -3.67 -0.21
C ASP A 354 3.00 -2.73 -0.23
N CYS A 355 2.43 -2.43 0.94
CA CYS A 355 1.21 -1.65 1.08
C CYS A 355 1.35 -0.17 0.66
N MET A 356 2.54 0.42 0.70
CA MET A 356 2.80 1.81 0.25
C MET A 356 2.50 2.04 -1.23
N MET A 357 2.57 0.98 -2.02
CA MET A 357 2.49 1.03 -3.47
C MET A 357 1.07 0.78 -3.99
N THR A 358 0.10 0.56 -3.10
CA THR A 358 -1.28 0.13 -3.42
C THR A 358 -2.33 1.18 -3.14
#